data_AF-A0A507QZK9-F1
#
_entry.id   AF-A0A507QZK9-F1
#
_cell.length_a   1.000
_cell.length_b   1.000
_cell.length_c   1.000
_cell.angle_alpha   90.00
_cell.angle_beta   90.00
_cell.angle_gamma   90.00
#
_symmetry.space_group_name_H-M   'P 1'
#
loop_
_entity.id
_entity.type
_entity.pdbx_description
1 polymer ?
#
loop_
_entity_poly.entity_id
_entity_poly.type
_entity_poly.pdbx_seq_one_letter_code
_entity_poly.pdbx_strand_id
1 'polypeptide(L)'
;MTEPANALELSLTDAEKRALERAKWRTASGSAYMIEHGTRTSTIGNVLWTNPVALMAWVGEKFLGWVDEPLPPDTIRESNFLPPKVHLAMDPRWYIRKPFGFSYFSKELVPIAHAWVETTGNVVFWRYNENGGHFAALERPQELADDLTAFIEQVWT
;
A
#
# COMPACT_ATOMS: atom_id res chain seq x y z
N MET A 1 4.67 9.56 -4.89
CA MET A 1 4.72 8.93 -6.23
C MET A 1 4.67 10.04 -7.26
N THR A 2 5.42 9.91 -8.36
CA THR A 2 5.31 10.83 -9.51
C THR A 2 4.04 10.53 -10.30
N GLU A 3 3.38 11.56 -10.80
CA GLU A 3 2.20 11.40 -11.67
C GLU A 3 2.63 10.79 -13.02
N PRO A 4 1.78 10.00 -13.69
CA PRO A 4 2.13 9.47 -15.01
C PRO A 4 2.26 10.62 -16.02
N ALA A 5 3.09 10.43 -17.05
CA ALA A 5 3.39 11.50 -18.02
C ALA A 5 2.14 12.04 -18.73
N ASN A 6 1.10 11.21 -18.87
CA ASN A 6 -0.20 11.55 -19.46
C ASN A 6 -1.29 11.82 -18.40
N ALA A 7 -0.95 12.11 -17.15
CA ALA A 7 -1.92 12.30 -16.06
C ALA A 7 -3.02 13.33 -16.38
N LEU A 8 -2.68 14.39 -17.12
CA LEU A 8 -3.60 15.45 -17.52
C LEU A 8 -4.64 15.01 -18.54
N GLU A 9 -4.40 13.90 -19.25
CA GLU A 9 -5.30 13.33 -20.26
C GLU A 9 -6.24 12.28 -19.66
N LEU A 10 -5.92 11.78 -18.46
CA LEU A 10 -6.71 10.76 -17.76
C LEU A 10 -7.87 11.40 -17.02
N SER A 11 -9.10 11.02 -17.36
CA SER A 11 -10.29 11.46 -16.64
C SER A 11 -10.38 10.78 -15.28
N LEU A 12 -10.18 11.55 -14.21
CA LEU A 12 -10.31 11.07 -12.83
C LEU A 12 -11.66 11.42 -12.23
N THR A 13 -12.26 10.46 -11.52
CA THR A 13 -13.45 10.68 -10.71
C THR A 13 -13.15 11.57 -9.49
N ASP A 14 -14.17 12.20 -8.91
CA ASP A 14 -13.98 13.02 -7.71
C ASP A 14 -13.60 12.19 -6.47
N ALA A 15 -13.92 10.90 -6.45
CA ALA A 15 -13.43 9.96 -5.45
C ALA A 15 -11.92 9.76 -5.59
N GLU A 16 -11.43 9.51 -6.81
CA GLU A 16 -10.00 9.34 -7.09
C GLU A 16 -9.19 10.60 -6.81
N LYS A 17 -9.71 11.79 -7.12
CA LYS A 17 -9.04 13.06 -6.76
C LYS A 17 -8.87 13.20 -5.25
N ARG A 18 -9.92 12.91 -4.47
CA ARG A 18 -9.85 12.95 -2.99
C ARG A 18 -8.86 11.92 -2.45
N ALA A 19 -8.84 10.73 -3.03
CA ALA A 19 -7.85 9.70 -2.71
C ALA A 19 -6.42 10.19 -2.99
N LEU A 20 -6.15 10.77 -4.16
CA LEU A 20 -4.83 11.30 -4.50
C LEU A 20 -4.39 12.42 -3.55
N GLU A 21 -5.29 13.30 -3.11
CA GLU A 21 -4.97 14.32 -2.11
C GLU A 21 -4.62 13.71 -0.74
N ARG A 22 -5.35 12.66 -0.30
CA ARG A 22 -4.96 11.87 0.88
C ARG A 22 -3.57 11.25 0.70
N ALA A 23 -3.27 10.71 -0.48
CA ALA A 23 -1.96 10.13 -0.79
C ALA A 23 -0.83 11.18 -0.72
N LYS A 24 -1.07 12.40 -1.23
CA LYS A 24 -0.13 13.53 -1.14
C LYS A 24 0.13 13.93 0.31
N TRP A 25 -0.94 14.14 1.09
CA TRP A 25 -0.81 14.46 2.51
C TRP A 25 -0.03 13.36 3.25
N ARG A 26 -0.37 12.08 3.02
CA ARG A 26 0.30 10.94 3.67
C ARG A 26 1.77 10.86 3.27
N THR A 27 2.10 11.12 2.01
CA THR A 27 3.49 11.15 1.54
C THR A 27 4.28 12.28 2.22
N ALA A 28 3.66 13.45 2.41
CA ALA A 28 4.31 14.60 3.04
C ALA A 28 4.51 14.42 4.56
N SER A 29 3.52 13.87 5.27
CA SER A 29 3.51 13.79 6.74
C SER A 29 3.89 12.42 7.31
N GLY A 30 3.69 11.34 6.54
CA GLY A 30 3.75 9.95 7.03
C GLY A 30 4.96 9.14 6.54
N SER A 31 5.87 9.73 5.76
CA SER A 31 6.99 9.01 5.12
C SER A 31 8.33 9.12 5.86
N ALA A 32 8.41 9.81 7.00
CA ALA A 32 9.66 9.98 7.75
C ALA A 32 10.31 8.63 8.13
N TYR A 33 9.49 7.64 8.53
CA TYR A 33 9.98 6.30 8.87
C TYR A 33 10.73 5.64 7.69
N MET A 34 10.24 5.85 6.46
CA MET A 34 10.83 5.29 5.24
C MET A 34 12.17 5.95 4.93
N ILE A 35 12.30 7.26 5.16
CA ILE A 35 13.56 7.99 5.00
C ILE A 35 14.59 7.50 6.03
N GLU A 36 14.20 7.37 7.29
CA GLU A 36 15.07 6.85 8.35
C GLU A 36 15.55 5.42 8.03
N HIS A 37 14.63 4.53 7.67
CA HIS A 37 14.94 3.16 7.26
C HIS A 37 15.85 3.09 6.03
N GLY A 38 15.64 3.97 5.04
CA GLY A 38 16.39 3.99 3.79
C GLY A 38 17.77 4.66 3.87
N THR A 39 18.02 5.48 4.89
CA THR A 39 19.27 6.28 4.97
C THR A 39 20.13 5.98 6.19
N ARG A 40 19.53 5.50 7.29
CA ARG A 40 20.20 5.28 8.59
C ARG A 40 19.77 3.94 9.20
N THR A 41 19.64 2.91 8.36
CA THR A 41 19.15 1.57 8.73
C THR A 41 19.83 0.98 9.98
N SER A 42 21.16 1.10 10.07
CA SER A 42 21.90 0.60 11.25
C SER A 42 21.59 1.40 12.51
N THR A 43 21.48 2.73 12.41
CA THR A 43 21.17 3.61 13.55
C THR A 43 19.80 3.28 14.12
N ILE A 44 18.75 3.30 13.28
CA ILE A 44 17.40 3.00 13.73
C ILE A 44 17.28 1.55 14.24
N GLY A 45 17.95 0.60 13.61
CA GLY A 45 18.01 -0.79 14.09
C GLY A 45 18.55 -0.89 15.52
N ASN A 46 19.67 -0.20 15.80
CA ASN A 46 20.22 -0.15 17.16
C ASN A 46 19.27 0.53 18.16
N VAL A 47 18.61 1.63 17.78
CA VAL A 47 17.64 2.33 18.64
C VAL A 47 16.48 1.40 19.00
N LEU A 48 15.85 0.77 18.01
CA LEU A 48 14.68 -0.11 18.22
C LEU A 48 15.03 -1.38 18.99
N TRP A 49 16.26 -1.89 18.86
CA TRP A 49 16.72 -3.08 19.58
C TRP A 49 16.93 -2.85 21.08
N THR A 50 17.17 -1.61 21.51
CA THR A 50 17.53 -1.31 22.91
C THR A 50 16.40 -1.53 23.90
N ASN A 51 15.14 -1.38 23.49
CA ASN A 51 13.98 -1.43 24.37
C ASN A 51 12.72 -1.86 23.61
N PRO A 52 11.98 -2.90 24.06
CA PRO A 52 10.74 -3.34 23.41
C PRO A 52 9.66 -2.25 23.33
N VAL A 53 9.66 -1.26 24.22
CA VAL A 53 8.74 -0.10 24.16
C VAL A 53 9.09 0.80 22.98
N ALA A 54 10.37 0.96 22.62
CA ALA A 54 10.76 1.74 21.45
C ALA A 54 10.30 1.06 20.16
N LEU A 55 10.48 -0.26 20.07
CA LEU A 55 9.96 -1.05 18.95
C LEU A 55 8.43 -0.95 18.87
N MET A 56 7.73 -1.11 20.00
CA MET A 56 6.28 -1.02 20.07
C MET A 56 5.75 0.36 19.68
N ALA A 57 6.40 1.45 20.12
CA ALA A 57 6.01 2.80 19.72
C ALA A 57 6.20 3.01 18.20
N TRP A 58 7.33 2.56 17.66
CA TRP A 58 7.67 2.74 16.24
C TRP A 58 6.76 1.95 15.30
N VAL A 59 6.52 0.67 15.63
CA VAL A 59 5.68 -0.23 14.82
C VAL A 59 4.20 -0.02 15.11
N GLY A 60 3.82 0.18 16.38
CA GLY A 60 2.44 0.36 16.82
C GLY A 60 1.77 1.58 16.20
N GLU A 61 2.50 2.69 15.98
CA GLU A 61 1.97 3.84 15.24
C GLU A 61 1.44 3.45 13.84
N LYS A 62 2.08 2.47 13.19
CA LYS A 62 1.69 2.02 11.85
C LYS A 62 0.42 1.18 11.91
N PHE A 63 0.34 0.24 12.85
CA PHE A 63 -0.88 -0.54 13.08
C PHE A 63 -2.07 0.32 13.50
N LEU A 64 -1.85 1.43 14.19
CA LEU A 64 -2.91 2.39 14.52
C LEU A 64 -3.29 3.28 13.33
N GLY A 65 -2.31 3.67 12.52
CA GLY A 65 -2.50 4.71 11.49
C GLY A 65 -2.68 4.20 10.06
N TRP A 66 -2.52 2.89 9.80
CA TRP A 66 -2.56 2.30 8.46
C TRP A 66 -3.81 1.45 8.19
N VAL A 67 -4.61 1.22 9.23
CA VAL A 67 -5.85 0.43 9.17
C VAL A 67 -7.06 1.33 8.92
N ASP A 68 -8.14 0.74 8.44
CA ASP A 68 -9.48 1.35 8.39
C ASP A 68 -10.18 1.28 9.75
N GLU A 69 -10.18 0.09 10.35
CA GLU A 69 -10.76 -0.16 11.67
C GLU A 69 -9.68 -0.57 12.69
N PRO A 70 -9.79 -0.16 13.97
CA PRO A 70 -8.80 -0.54 14.99
C PRO A 70 -8.66 -2.06 15.12
N LEU A 71 -7.44 -2.55 14.96
CA LEU A 71 -7.13 -3.97 15.18
C LEU A 71 -7.15 -4.31 16.68
N PRO A 72 -7.44 -5.59 17.04
CA PRO A 72 -7.32 -6.04 18.42
C PRO A 72 -5.90 -5.80 18.96
N PRO A 73 -5.73 -5.31 20.21
CA PRO A 73 -4.42 -4.92 20.76
C PRO A 73 -3.34 -6.01 20.71
N ASP A 74 -3.74 -7.28 20.80
CA ASP A 74 -2.78 -8.40 20.80
C ASP A 74 -2.18 -8.69 19.42
N THR A 75 -2.81 -8.22 18.34
CA THR A 75 -2.35 -8.41 16.95
C THR A 75 -1.00 -7.72 16.67
N ILE A 76 -0.68 -6.67 17.42
CA ILE A 76 0.53 -5.84 17.21
C ILE A 76 1.80 -6.58 17.67
N ARG A 77 1.69 -7.58 18.55
CA ARG A 77 2.83 -8.22 19.22
C ARG A 77 3.65 -9.19 18.36
N GLU A 78 3.12 -9.66 17.22
CA GLU A 78 3.67 -10.84 16.53
C GLU A 78 4.29 -10.56 15.15
N SER A 79 4.52 -9.29 14.78
CA SER A 79 4.98 -8.95 13.43
C SER A 79 6.47 -8.62 13.35
N ASN A 80 7.20 -9.32 12.47
CA ASN A 80 8.59 -9.02 12.10
C ASN A 80 8.64 -8.71 10.60
N PHE A 81 8.98 -7.47 10.23
CA PHE A 81 9.12 -7.07 8.83
C PHE A 81 10.55 -6.63 8.54
N LEU A 82 11.14 -7.18 7.47
CA LEU A 82 12.38 -6.68 6.87
C LEU A 82 12.02 -5.65 5.79
N PRO A 83 12.73 -4.51 5.68
CA PRO A 83 12.39 -3.52 4.68
C PRO A 83 12.73 -4.03 3.27
N PRO A 84 11.78 -4.06 2.33
CA PRO A 84 12.08 -4.31 0.93
C PRO A 84 12.77 -3.08 0.29
N LYS A 85 13.56 -3.31 -0.76
CA LYS A 85 14.04 -2.23 -1.64
C LYS A 85 12.86 -1.73 -2.49
N VAL A 86 12.41 -0.51 -2.23
CA VAL A 86 11.32 0.11 -2.99
C VAL A 86 11.87 0.67 -4.30
N HIS A 87 11.33 0.22 -5.44
CA HIS A 87 11.57 0.81 -6.76
C HIS A 87 10.39 1.70 -7.15
N LEU A 88 10.63 2.75 -7.93
CA LEU A 88 9.57 3.62 -8.43
C LEU A 88 8.68 2.85 -9.42
N ALA A 89 7.37 2.79 -9.14
CA ALA A 89 6.41 1.97 -9.87
C ALA A 89 6.20 2.36 -11.36
N MET A 90 6.60 3.57 -11.78
CA MET A 90 6.36 4.10 -13.13
C MET A 90 7.55 3.96 -14.09
N ASP A 91 8.58 3.20 -13.72
CA ASP A 91 9.67 2.92 -14.64
C ASP A 91 9.23 1.86 -15.67
N PRO A 92 9.27 2.15 -17.00
CA PRO A 92 8.85 1.20 -18.03
C PRO A 92 9.57 -0.14 -17.99
N ARG A 93 10.77 -0.20 -17.37
CA ARG A 93 11.50 -1.46 -17.17
C ARG A 93 10.73 -2.47 -16.32
N TRP A 94 9.82 -2.01 -15.46
CA TRP A 94 9.02 -2.84 -14.56
C TRP A 94 7.58 -3.06 -15.03
N TYR A 95 7.24 -2.66 -16.27
CA TYR A 95 5.91 -2.85 -16.81
C TYR A 95 5.51 -4.33 -16.83
N ILE A 96 4.38 -4.66 -16.18
CA ILE A 96 3.92 -6.05 -16.05
C ILE A 96 3.20 -6.47 -17.34
N ARG A 97 3.87 -7.29 -18.18
CA ARG A 97 3.31 -7.74 -19.47
C ARG A 97 2.31 -8.91 -19.34
N LYS A 98 2.46 -9.72 -18.30
CA LYS A 98 1.56 -10.85 -17.99
C LYS A 98 0.23 -10.32 -17.42
N PRO A 99 -0.84 -11.14 -17.36
CA PRO A 99 -2.08 -10.76 -16.68
C PRO A 99 -1.80 -10.18 -15.29
N PHE A 100 -2.26 -8.94 -15.06
CA PHE A 100 -2.09 -8.21 -13.81
C PHE A 100 -3.46 -7.89 -13.21
N GLY A 101 -3.64 -8.24 -11.94
CA GLY A 101 -4.84 -7.92 -11.18
C GLY A 101 -4.54 -6.95 -10.04
N PHE A 102 -5.50 -6.06 -9.73
CA PHE A 102 -5.38 -5.09 -8.65
C PHE A 102 -6.67 -5.04 -7.81
N SER A 103 -6.52 -5.21 -6.50
CA SER A 103 -7.58 -5.00 -5.50
C SER A 103 -7.34 -3.69 -4.78
N TYR A 104 -8.28 -2.76 -4.90
CA TYR A 104 -8.22 -1.43 -4.32
C TYR A 104 -8.99 -1.39 -3.00
N PHE A 105 -8.33 -1.02 -1.90
CA PHE A 105 -8.92 -0.82 -0.58
C PHE A 105 -8.91 0.66 -0.21
N SER A 106 -10.05 1.20 0.24
CA SER A 106 -10.26 2.66 0.33
C SER A 106 -9.34 3.40 1.31
N LYS A 107 -8.80 2.71 2.33
CA LYS A 107 -7.90 3.30 3.33
C LYS A 107 -6.42 2.94 3.16
N GLU A 108 -6.04 2.37 2.02
CA GLU A 108 -4.63 2.20 1.65
C GLU A 108 -3.83 3.51 1.84
N LEU A 109 -2.52 3.40 2.11
CA LEU A 109 -1.62 4.52 2.41
C LEU A 109 -1.49 5.49 1.26
N VAL A 110 -1.36 4.92 0.07
CA VAL A 110 -1.18 5.65 -1.18
C VAL A 110 -2.23 5.10 -2.13
N PRO A 111 -3.49 5.56 -2.01
CA PRO A 111 -4.51 5.18 -2.96
C PRO A 111 -4.16 5.76 -4.34
N ILE A 112 -4.24 4.92 -5.36
CA ILE A 112 -3.84 5.25 -6.73
C ILE A 112 -5.08 5.11 -7.62
N ALA A 113 -5.30 6.09 -8.50
CA ALA A 113 -6.40 6.04 -9.45
C ALA A 113 -6.28 4.83 -10.38
N HIS A 114 -7.41 4.25 -10.79
CA HIS A 114 -7.40 3.06 -11.65
C HIS A 114 -6.62 3.31 -12.95
N ALA A 115 -6.89 4.45 -13.58
CA ALA A 115 -6.21 4.88 -14.80
C ALA A 115 -4.68 5.00 -14.66
N TRP A 116 -4.18 5.27 -13.45
CA TRP A 116 -2.73 5.32 -13.21
C TRP A 116 -2.14 3.92 -13.08
N VAL A 117 -2.87 2.98 -12.46
CA VAL A 117 -2.43 1.57 -12.36
C VAL A 117 -2.33 0.93 -13.74
N GLU A 118 -3.27 1.23 -14.65
CA GLU A 118 -3.26 0.77 -16.05
C GLU A 118 -1.97 1.17 -16.81
N THR A 119 -1.30 2.24 -16.40
CA THR A 119 0.00 2.64 -17.00
C THR A 119 1.18 1.74 -16.60
N THR A 120 1.02 0.91 -15.56
CA THR A 120 2.10 0.12 -14.97
C THR A 120 2.08 -1.36 -15.38
N GLY A 121 1.03 -1.82 -16.05
CA GLY A 121 0.94 -3.21 -16.51
C GLY A 121 -0.30 -3.51 -17.35
N ASN A 122 -0.38 -4.75 -17.82
CA ASN A 122 -1.54 -5.33 -18.49
C ASN A 122 -2.62 -5.67 -17.45
N VAL A 123 -3.28 -4.63 -16.93
CA VAL A 123 -4.36 -4.75 -15.93
C VAL A 123 -5.55 -5.42 -16.61
N VAL A 124 -5.82 -6.67 -16.23
CA VAL A 124 -6.98 -7.44 -16.73
C VAL A 124 -8.05 -7.63 -15.66
N PHE A 125 -7.75 -7.28 -14.42
CA PHE A 125 -8.64 -7.44 -13.29
C PHE A 125 -8.52 -6.23 -12.35
N TRP A 126 -9.66 -5.65 -12.01
CA TRP A 126 -9.77 -4.54 -11.07
C TRP A 126 -10.96 -4.75 -10.15
N ARG A 127 -10.74 -4.61 -8.85
CA ARG A 127 -11.78 -4.66 -7.82
C ARG A 127 -11.65 -3.47 -6.89
N TYR A 128 -12.78 -2.88 -6.54
CA TYR A 128 -12.88 -1.81 -5.56
C TYR A 128 -13.59 -2.31 -4.31
N ASN A 129 -12.91 -2.24 -3.18
CA ASN A 129 -13.41 -2.57 -1.86
C ASN A 129 -13.61 -1.26 -1.07
N GLU A 130 -14.85 -1.02 -0.63
CA GLU A 130 -15.22 0.23 0.05
C GLU A 130 -14.56 0.37 1.42
N ASN A 131 -14.27 -0.74 2.08
CA ASN A 131 -13.67 -0.79 3.41
C ASN A 131 -12.31 -1.50 3.36
N GLY A 132 -11.52 -1.36 4.44
CA GLY A 132 -10.19 -1.93 4.57
C GLY A 132 -9.06 -0.95 4.24
N GLY A 133 -7.95 -1.10 4.96
CA GLY A 133 -6.75 -0.30 4.85
C GLY A 133 -5.56 -1.04 4.26
N HIS A 134 -4.38 -0.64 4.71
CA HIS A 134 -3.11 -1.14 4.20
C HIS A 134 -2.92 -2.64 4.46
N PHE A 135 -3.46 -3.13 5.57
CA PHE A 135 -3.34 -4.54 5.96
C PHE A 135 -4.55 -5.32 5.46
N ALA A 136 -4.87 -5.24 4.17
CA ALA A 136 -6.05 -5.84 3.56
C ALA A 136 -6.27 -7.32 3.96
N ALA A 137 -5.21 -8.13 3.99
CA ALA A 137 -5.28 -9.54 4.38
C ALA A 137 -5.66 -9.75 5.86
N LEU A 138 -5.37 -8.78 6.72
CA LEU A 138 -5.69 -8.82 8.15
C LEU A 138 -7.04 -8.17 8.45
N GLU A 139 -7.37 -7.10 7.75
CA GLU A 139 -8.60 -6.32 7.95
C GLU A 139 -9.81 -6.92 7.23
N ARG A 140 -9.61 -7.37 5.98
CA ARG A 140 -10.65 -7.90 5.09
C ARG A 140 -10.19 -9.21 4.43
N PRO A 141 -9.87 -10.26 5.23
CA PRO A 141 -9.32 -11.51 4.71
C PRO A 141 -10.22 -12.18 3.66
N GLN A 142 -11.54 -12.16 3.87
CA GLN A 142 -12.48 -12.80 2.95
C GLN A 142 -12.57 -12.04 1.62
N GLU A 143 -12.69 -10.72 1.65
CA GLU A 143 -12.76 -9.89 0.43
C GLU A 143 -11.50 -10.07 -0.43
N LEU A 144 -10.31 -10.07 0.20
CA LEU A 144 -9.05 -10.30 -0.50
C LEU A 144 -8.95 -11.74 -1.05
N ALA A 145 -9.42 -12.74 -0.32
CA ALA A 145 -9.43 -14.13 -0.78
C ALA A 145 -10.39 -14.36 -1.95
N ASP A 146 -11.56 -13.72 -1.92
CA ASP A 146 -12.55 -13.76 -2.99
C ASP A 146 -12.00 -13.08 -4.26
N ASP A 147 -11.38 -11.91 -4.12
CA ASP A 147 -10.72 -11.22 -5.22
C ASP A 147 -9.60 -12.06 -5.85
N LEU A 148 -8.76 -12.69 -5.02
CA LEU A 148 -7.69 -13.56 -5.50
C LEU A 148 -8.23 -14.77 -6.26
N THR A 149 -9.28 -15.41 -5.73
CA THR A 149 -9.92 -16.58 -6.35
C THR A 149 -10.51 -16.20 -7.71
N ALA A 150 -11.27 -15.10 -7.76
CA ALA A 150 -11.87 -14.60 -8.99
C ALA A 150 -10.81 -14.22 -10.04
N PHE A 151 -9.69 -13.62 -9.62
CA PHE A 151 -8.59 -13.30 -10.52
C PHE A 151 -7.97 -14.58 -11.12
N ILE A 152 -7.68 -15.58 -10.28
CA ILE A 152 -7.10 -16.85 -10.73
C ILE A 152 -8.04 -17.56 -11.72
N GLU A 153 -9.33 -17.65 -11.41
CA GLU A 153 -10.34 -18.23 -12.30
C GLU A 153 -10.40 -17.52 -13.66
N GLN A 154 -10.21 -16.20 -13.68
CA GLN A 154 -10.22 -15.42 -14.92
C GLN A 154 -8.98 -15.68 -15.79
N VAL A 155 -7.79 -15.85 -15.20
CA VAL A 155 -6.51 -15.83 -15.94
C VAL A 155 -5.83 -17.19 -16.09
N TRP A 156 -6.29 -18.20 -15.34
CA TRP A 156 -5.74 -19.55 -15.32
C TRP A 156 -6.73 -20.55 -15.96
N THR A 157 -7.13 -20.26 -17.20
CA THR A 157 -7.96 -21.14 -18.03
C THR A 157 -7.21 -21.61 -19.28
#